data_AF-A0A9E3LPH8-F1
#
_entry.id   AF-A0A9E3LPH8-F1
#
_cell.length_a   1.000
_cell.length_b   1.000
_cell.length_c   1.000
_cell.angle_alpha   90.00
_cell.angle_beta   90.00
_cell.angle_gamma   90.00
#
_symmetry.space_group_name_H-M   'P 1'
#
loop_
_entity.id
_entity.type
_entity.pdbx_description
1 polymer ?
#
loop_
_entity_poly.entity_id
_entity_poly.type
_entity_poly.pdbx_seq_one_letter_code
_entity_poly.pdbx_strand_id
1 'polypeptide(L)' 'MAGEAAASRDRRLAAARLQEIEGNPLDAADLAMFEMFEREGWPHERRRAYILAGAAKLAAE' A
#
# COMPACT_ATOMS: atom_id res chain seq x y z
N MET A 1 12.99 15.57 -0.26
CA MET A 1 12.59 14.14 -0.16
C MET A 1 11.62 13.84 0.99
N ALA A 2 11.47 14.68 2.03
CA ALA A 2 10.49 14.45 3.10
C ALA A 2 9.00 14.68 2.71
N GLY A 3 8.75 15.55 1.73
CA GLY A 3 7.38 15.89 1.30
C GLY A 3 6.62 14.74 0.61
N GLU A 4 7.32 13.92 -0.18
CA GLU A 4 6.68 12.83 -0.94
C GLU A 4 6.23 11.67 -0.04
N ALA A 5 7.01 11.38 1.02
CA ALA A 5 6.63 10.36 2.01
C ALA A 5 5.38 10.78 2.81
N ALA A 6 5.30 12.06 3.21
CA ALA A 6 4.12 12.60 3.87
C ALA A 6 2.89 12.56 2.96
N ALA A 7 3.03 13.01 1.70
CA ALA A 7 1.95 12.94 0.71
C ALA A 7 1.55 11.49 0.37
N SER A 8 2.48 10.54 0.42
CA SER A 8 2.17 9.11 0.27
C SER A 8 1.36 8.59 1.45
N ARG A 9 1.70 8.97 2.68
CA ARG A 9 0.97 8.60 3.89
C ARG A 9 -0.45 9.15 3.90
N ASP A 10 -0.62 10.42 3.54
CA ASP A 10 -1.95 11.04 3.49
C ASP A 10 -2.85 10.35 2.46
N ARG A 11 -2.29 10.01 1.29
CA ARG A 11 -3.00 9.21 0.27
C ARG A 11 -3.41 7.83 0.79
N ARG A 12 -2.53 7.14 1.53
CA ARG A 12 -2.86 5.85 2.15
C ARG A 12 -3.99 5.97 3.16
N LEU A 13 -3.96 6.97 4.06
CA LEU A 13 -4.99 7.14 5.08
C LEU A 13 -6.36 7.42 4.46
N ALA A 14 -6.42 8.25 3.42
CA ALA A 14 -7.64 8.49 2.66
C ALA A 14 -8.16 7.21 1.99
N ALA A 15 -7.28 6.45 1.34
CA ALA A 15 -7.65 5.18 0.70
C ALA A 15 -8.12 4.12 1.72
N ALA A 16 -7.46 4.02 2.88
CA ALA A 16 -7.86 3.10 3.95
C ALA A 16 -9.27 3.40 4.46
N ARG A 17 -9.64 4.68 4.60
CA ARG A 17 -11.01 5.08 4.96
C ARG A 17 -12.03 4.72 3.88
N LEU A 18 -11.70 4.87 2.60
CA LEU A 18 -12.60 4.46 1.51
C LEU A 18 -12.84 2.94 1.54
N GLN A 19 -11.78 2.17 1.73
CA GLN A 19 -11.85 0.71 1.84
C GLN A 19 -12.68 0.24 3.04
N GLU A 20 -12.55 0.92 4.18
CA GLU A 20 -13.40 0.66 5.37
C GLU A 20 -14.89 0.90 5.08
N ILE A 21 -15.23 1.98 4.37
CA ILE A 21 -16.62 2.27 3.95
C ILE A 21 -17.17 1.18 3.02
N GLU A 22 -16.31 0.62 2.15
CA GLU A 22 -16.66 -0.48 1.25
C GLU A 22 -16.73 -1.86 1.93
N GLY A 23 -16.48 -1.93 3.25
CA GLY A 23 -16.47 -3.20 3.99
C GLY A 23 -15.25 -4.07 3.68
N ASN A 24 -14.19 -3.48 3.12
CA ASN A 24 -12.92 -4.14 2.83
C ASN A 24 -11.76 -3.47 3.60
N PRO A 25 -11.80 -3.40 4.94
CA PRO A 25 -10.76 -2.72 5.71
C PRO A 25 -9.40 -3.36 5.45
N LEU A 26 -8.37 -2.52 5.30
CA LEU A 26 -6.98 -2.99 5.20
C LEU A 26 -6.58 -3.73 6.48
N ASP A 27 -5.92 -4.87 6.33
CA ASP A 27 -5.42 -5.62 7.47
C ASP A 27 -4.03 -5.12 7.94
N ALA A 28 -3.50 -5.75 9.00
CA ALA A 28 -2.20 -5.37 9.54
C ALA A 28 -1.04 -5.61 8.55
N ALA A 29 -1.15 -6.62 7.68
CA ALA A 29 -0.12 -6.94 6.69
C ALA A 29 -0.14 -5.91 5.54
N ASP A 30 -1.32 -5.51 5.08
CA ASP A 30 -1.51 -4.44 4.11
C ASP A 30 -0.90 -3.13 4.61
N LEU A 31 -1.21 -2.75 5.85
CA LEU A 31 -0.68 -1.53 6.47
C LEU A 31 0.84 -1.56 6.58
N ALA A 32 1.41 -2.68 7.05
CA ALA A 32 2.86 -2.84 7.14
C ALA A 32 3.56 -2.78 5.77
N MET A 33 2.93 -3.34 4.73
CA MET A 33 3.43 -3.26 3.35
C MET A 33 3.47 -1.81 2.86
N PHE A 34 2.39 -1.03 3.03
CA PHE A 34 2.39 0.36 2.58
C PHE A 34 3.37 1.24 3.37
N GLU A 35 3.52 1.00 4.67
CA GLU A 35 4.49 1.71 5.51
C GLU A 35 5.94 1.44 5.09
N MET A 36 6.24 0.21 4.64
CA MET A 36 7.53 -0.10 4.02
C MET A 36 7.75 0.71 2.74
N PHE A 37 6.75 0.82 1.86
CA PHE A 37 6.87 1.62 0.63
C PHE A 37 7.12 3.11 0.91
N GLU A 38 6.45 3.66 1.92
CA GLU A 38 6.62 5.04 2.40
C GLU A 38 8.03 5.26 2.95
N ARG A 39 8.48 4.37 3.85
CA ARG A 39 9.81 4.44 4.48
C ARG A 39 10.95 4.33 3.47
N GLU A 40 10.81 3.44 2.48
CA GLU A 40 11.83 3.21 1.46
C GLU A 40 11.71 4.16 0.25
N GLY A 41 10.69 5.03 0.23
CA GLY A 41 10.49 5.99 -0.85
C GLY A 41 10.25 5.34 -2.20
N TRP A 42 9.59 4.19 -2.25
CA TRP A 42 9.41 3.45 -3.50
C TRP A 42 8.57 4.25 -4.51
N PRO A 43 8.95 4.28 -5.80
CA PRO A 43 8.12 4.84 -6.85
C PRO A 43 6.88 3.97 -7.08
N HIS A 44 5.81 4.57 -7.60
CA HIS A 44 4.52 3.90 -7.82
C HIS A 44 4.63 2.61 -8.64
N GLU A 45 5.44 2.61 -9.70
CA GLU A 45 5.64 1.45 -10.57
C GLU A 45 6.20 0.24 -9.81
N ARG A 46 7.18 0.48 -8.93
CA ARG A 46 7.78 -0.58 -8.10
C ARG A 46 6.79 -1.15 -7.10
N ARG A 47 5.97 -0.29 -6.46
CA ARG A 47 4.91 -0.72 -5.54
C ARG A 47 3.90 -1.61 -6.26
N ARG A 48 3.45 -1.19 -7.45
CA ARG A 48 2.49 -1.95 -8.26
C ARG A 48 3.07 -3.31 -8.66
N ALA A 49 4.31 -3.36 -9.10
CA ALA A 49 4.97 -4.62 -9.46
C ALA A 49 5.05 -5.59 -8.27
N TYR A 50 5.37 -5.09 -7.08
CA TYR A 50 5.43 -5.90 -5.85
C TYR A 50 4.07 -6.50 -5.48
N ILE A 51 3.00 -5.69 -5.48
CA ILE A 51 1.65 -6.14 -5.15
C ILE A 51 1.19 -7.21 -6.15
N LEU A 52 1.41 -6.99 -7.46
CA LEU A 52 1.04 -7.96 -8.50
C LEU A 52 1.80 -9.28 -8.36
N ALA A 53 3.09 -9.23 -8.02
CA ALA A 53 3.87 -10.44 -7.79
C ALA A 53 3.36 -11.23 -6.57
N GLY A 54 3.00 -10.54 -5.49
CA GLY A 54 2.39 -11.17 -4.31
C GLY A 54 1.04 -11.81 -4.62
N ALA A 55 0.16 -11.08 -5.33
CA ALA A 55 -1.15 -11.59 -5.74
C ALA A 55 -1.03 -12.81 -6.67
N ALA A 56 -0.10 -12.78 -7.63
CA ALA A 56 0.14 -13.91 -8.53
C ALA A 56 0.62 -15.16 -7.77
N LYS A 57 1.42 -14.99 -6.71
CA LYS A 57 1.85 -16.10 -5.85
C LYS A 57 0.67 -16.69 -5.09
N LEU A 58 -0.14 -15.86 -4.45
CA LEU A 58 -1.33 -16.31 -3.71
C LEU A 58 -2.34 -17.03 -4.60
N ALA A 59 -2.51 -16.60 -5.85
CA ALA A 59 -3.41 -17.24 -6.80
C ALA A 59 -2.90 -18.60 -7.33
N ALA A 60 -1.61 -18.91 -7.15
CA ALA A 60 -1.00 -20.16 -7.57
C ALA A 60 -0.94 -21.22 -6.45
N GLU A 61 -1.35 -20.85 -5.23
CA GLU A 61 -1.49 -21.74 -4.06
C GLU A 61 -2.92 -22.30 -3.97
#